data_AF-A0AA90SSS9-F1
#
_entry.id   AF-A0AA90SSS9-F1
#
_cell.length_a   1.000
_cell.length_b   1.000
_cell.length_c   1.000
_cell.angle_alpha   90.00
_cell.angle_beta   90.00
_cell.angle_gamma   90.00
#
_symmetry.space_group_name_H-M   'P 1'
#
loop_
_entity.id
_entity.type
_entity.pdbx_description
1 polymer ?
#
loop_
_entity_poly.entity_id
_entity_poly.type
_entity_poly.pdbx_seq_one_letter_code
_entity_poly.pdbx_strand_id
1 'polypeptide(L)'
;MESDTLGDRIKSWRLRRGMSQQDLADRMSRSKSWIQKLEGSERHSDPRLSVLREVSQALGVSLPVLMGSRHDRDEAPGRSLREIDESVACAPLSTPMDADLAPIRKQVRWAHHAYANAQYVQLAAALPDLITAVHEARCASALKSDVYRLVTYTAFKHGAIHLAGRAADRSLESATDRESKLLAVEAYALAFSRIPESAAAAAALVTAVSERWRDLDSSPLYGAALLQGAVAAAAATDGHRALALLARAESTAEQQNGADSGGTGFGATNVRLHYVDVYARLGKYGKSRDLAQSLLDSPALKELSRERQAHFRLDLALLIANDQPASACAHLLEVSRTAPAQLLHPDATNLMRTLMNAGPVSGDFERLCTTILGSET
;
A
#
# COMPACT_ATOMS: atom_id res chain seq x y z
N MET A 1 3.72 35.62 -9.49
CA MET A 1 2.80 34.51 -9.83
C MET A 1 1.60 34.64 -8.92
N GLU A 2 0.47 35.09 -9.48
CA GLU A 2 -0.76 35.34 -8.72
C GLU A 2 -1.29 34.06 -8.08
N SER A 3 -1.77 34.17 -6.84
CA SER A 3 -2.39 33.08 -6.10
C SER A 3 -3.69 32.65 -6.78
N ASP A 4 -3.75 31.43 -7.31
CA ASP A 4 -4.94 30.83 -7.92
C ASP A 4 -6.09 30.74 -6.89
N THR A 5 -7.08 31.62 -7.01
CA THR A 5 -8.19 31.69 -6.05
C THR A 5 -9.12 30.48 -6.23
N LEU A 6 -9.93 30.16 -5.21
CA LEU A 6 -10.91 29.08 -5.33
C LEU A 6 -11.90 29.32 -6.50
N GLY A 7 -12.30 30.57 -6.73
CA GLY A 7 -13.18 30.96 -7.83
C GLY A 7 -12.56 30.69 -9.20
N ASP A 8 -11.27 30.99 -9.36
CA ASP A 8 -10.52 30.71 -10.59
C ASP A 8 -10.43 29.21 -10.89
N ARG A 9 -10.29 28.39 -9.84
CA ARG A 9 -10.28 26.93 -9.94
C ARG A 9 -11.63 26.34 -10.35
N ILE A 10 -12.72 26.84 -9.74
CA ILE A 10 -14.09 26.45 -10.11
C ILE A 10 -14.34 26.78 -11.59
N LYS A 11 -13.98 27.99 -12.01
CA LYS A 11 -14.07 28.45 -13.40
C LYS A 11 -13.26 27.57 -14.36
N SER A 12 -12.03 27.24 -14.00
CA SER A 12 -11.13 26.38 -14.80
C SER A 12 -11.73 24.98 -15.02
N TRP A 13 -12.25 24.34 -13.97
CA TRP A 13 -12.88 23.03 -14.07
C TRP A 13 -14.17 23.05 -14.89
N ARG A 14 -14.99 24.08 -14.72
CA ARG A 14 -16.20 24.28 -15.51
C ARG A 14 -15.88 24.38 -17.00
N LEU A 15 -14.89 25.21 -17.37
CA LEU A 15 -14.48 25.40 -18.77
C LEU A 15 -13.90 24.12 -19.38
N ARG A 16 -13.08 23.35 -18.64
CA ARG A 16 -12.54 22.06 -19.11
C ARG A 16 -13.63 21.02 -19.41
N ARG A 17 -14.78 21.12 -18.76
CA ARG A 17 -15.93 20.24 -18.99
C ARG A 17 -16.91 20.81 -20.03
N GLY A 18 -16.53 21.87 -20.74
CA GLY A 18 -17.38 22.52 -21.75
C GLY A 18 -18.64 23.15 -21.18
N MET A 19 -18.69 23.43 -19.87
CA MET A 19 -19.88 23.97 -19.22
C MET A 19 -19.90 25.50 -19.25
N SER A 20 -21.06 26.08 -19.56
CA SER A 20 -21.35 27.50 -19.34
C SER A 20 -21.64 27.77 -17.85
N GLN A 21 -21.59 29.04 -17.42
CA GLN A 21 -22.01 29.40 -16.05
C GLN A 21 -23.48 29.07 -15.80
N GLN A 22 -24.32 29.07 -16.84
CA GLN A 22 -25.73 28.67 -16.75
C GLN A 22 -25.82 27.17 -16.50
N ASP A 23 -25.03 26.35 -17.19
CA ASP A 23 -25.07 24.89 -17.06
C ASP A 23 -24.68 24.42 -15.64
N LEU A 24 -23.69 25.08 -15.04
CA LEU A 24 -23.31 24.81 -13.65
C LEU A 24 -24.39 25.28 -12.67
N ALA A 25 -25.03 26.41 -12.95
CA ALA A 25 -26.13 26.93 -12.15
C ALA A 25 -27.33 25.97 -12.15
N ASP A 26 -27.69 25.45 -13.34
CA ASP A 26 -28.79 24.51 -13.53
C ASP A 26 -28.52 23.19 -12.79
N ARG A 27 -27.28 22.67 -12.84
CA ARG A 27 -26.88 21.45 -12.10
C ARG A 27 -26.91 21.62 -10.59
N MET A 28 -26.70 22.83 -10.09
CA MET A 28 -26.73 23.14 -8.66
C MET A 28 -28.10 23.65 -8.19
N SER A 29 -29.09 23.77 -9.09
CA SER A 29 -30.37 24.44 -8.82
C SER A 29 -30.19 25.86 -8.23
N ARG A 30 -29.23 26.63 -8.77
CA ARG A 30 -28.90 28.02 -8.36
C ARG A 30 -29.06 28.98 -9.54
N SER A 31 -29.00 30.29 -9.27
CA SER A 31 -29.00 31.30 -10.32
C SER A 31 -27.61 31.46 -10.95
N LYS A 32 -27.57 31.85 -12.23
CA LYS A 32 -26.32 32.21 -12.93
C LYS A 32 -25.53 33.30 -12.19
N SER A 33 -26.23 34.29 -11.64
CA SER A 33 -25.62 35.37 -10.83
C SER A 33 -24.94 34.86 -9.56
N TRP A 34 -25.43 33.76 -8.98
CA TRP A 34 -24.82 33.12 -7.82
C TRP A 34 -23.51 32.42 -8.21
N ILE A 35 -23.47 31.73 -9.36
CA ILE A 35 -22.22 31.14 -9.91
C ILE A 35 -21.20 32.21 -10.28
N GLN A 36 -21.66 33.32 -10.87
CA GLN A 36 -20.79 34.45 -11.21
C GLN A 36 -20.13 35.06 -9.96
N LYS A 37 -20.84 35.14 -8.84
CA LYS A 37 -20.28 35.57 -7.55
C LYS A 37 -19.32 34.54 -6.95
N LEU A 38 -19.61 33.26 -7.11
CA LEU A 38 -18.76 32.17 -6.64
C LEU A 38 -17.42 32.11 -7.41
N GLU A 39 -17.44 32.37 -8.72
CA GLU A 39 -16.24 32.45 -9.57
C GLU A 39 -15.53 33.81 -9.49
N GLY A 40 -16.23 34.84 -9.01
CA GLY A 40 -15.70 36.19 -8.87
C GLY A 40 -14.74 36.31 -7.69
N SER A 41 -13.63 37.01 -7.88
CA SER A 41 -12.54 37.21 -6.93
C SER A 41 -12.88 38.15 -5.76
N GLU A 42 -14.12 38.14 -5.26
CA GLU A 42 -14.43 38.83 -4.01
C GLU A 42 -13.83 38.02 -2.86
N ARG A 43 -12.84 38.61 -2.18
CA ARG A 43 -12.02 38.05 -1.08
C ARG A 43 -12.81 37.60 0.16
N HIS A 44 -14.13 37.43 0.08
CA HIS A 44 -15.03 37.08 1.18
C HIS A 44 -15.94 35.88 0.89
N SER A 45 -15.78 35.19 -0.24
CA SER A 45 -16.45 33.92 -0.46
C SER A 45 -15.58 32.80 0.10
N ASP A 46 -15.65 32.56 1.42
CA ASP A 46 -15.26 31.27 2.00
C ASP A 46 -16.53 30.39 2.04
N PRO A 47 -16.90 29.74 0.91
CA PRO A 47 -18.14 28.98 0.85
C PRO A 47 -18.11 27.86 1.88
N ARG A 48 -19.23 27.68 2.59
CA ARG A 48 -19.39 26.57 3.53
C ARG A 48 -19.06 25.25 2.84
N LEU A 49 -18.48 24.31 3.60
CA LEU A 49 -18.09 22.98 3.11
C LEU A 49 -19.23 22.24 2.36
N SER A 50 -20.48 22.47 2.75
CA SER A 50 -21.66 21.93 2.04
C SER A 50 -21.75 22.41 0.60
N VAL A 51 -21.53 23.71 0.37
CA VAL A 51 -21.54 24.34 -0.95
C VAL A 51 -20.39 23.80 -1.80
N LEU A 52 -19.21 23.66 -1.21
CA LEU A 52 -18.05 23.09 -1.89
C LEU A 52 -18.28 21.64 -2.34
N ARG A 53 -18.99 20.84 -1.53
CA ARG A 53 -19.39 19.48 -1.90
C ARG A 53 -20.38 19.49 -3.06
N GLU A 54 -21.40 20.35 -3.01
CA GLU A 54 -22.35 20.53 -4.11
C GLU A 54 -21.64 20.91 -5.42
N VAL A 55 -20.69 21.86 -5.37
CA VAL A 55 -19.87 22.26 -6.52
C VAL A 55 -19.03 21.09 -7.03
N SER A 56 -18.37 20.35 -6.12
CA SER A 56 -17.55 19.19 -6.48
C SER A 56 -18.36 18.10 -7.18
N GLN A 57 -19.59 17.86 -6.73
CA GLN A 57 -20.51 16.91 -7.31
C GLN A 57 -21.03 17.38 -8.68
N ALA A 58 -21.43 18.65 -8.79
CA ALA A 58 -21.94 19.22 -10.04
C ALA A 58 -20.87 19.24 -11.16
N LEU A 59 -19.62 19.52 -10.78
CA LEU A 59 -18.45 19.48 -11.67
C LEU A 59 -17.90 18.06 -11.89
N GLY A 60 -18.30 17.08 -11.08
CA GLY A 60 -17.76 15.71 -11.13
C GLY A 60 -16.24 15.67 -10.88
N VAL A 61 -15.78 16.39 -9.85
CA VAL A 61 -14.38 16.38 -9.37
C VAL A 61 -14.39 16.16 -7.86
N SER A 62 -13.37 15.51 -7.30
CA SER A 62 -13.32 15.29 -5.85
C SER A 62 -13.09 16.60 -5.10
N LEU A 63 -13.65 16.72 -3.90
CA LEU A 63 -13.50 17.91 -3.07
C LEU A 63 -12.03 18.29 -2.79
N PRO A 64 -11.10 17.35 -2.51
CA PRO A 64 -9.68 17.69 -2.34
C PRO A 64 -9.05 18.31 -3.60
N VAL A 65 -9.43 17.81 -4.78
CA VAL A 65 -8.96 18.32 -6.09
C VAL A 65 -9.51 19.71 -6.37
N LEU A 66 -10.76 19.99 -5.98
CA LEU A 66 -11.37 21.31 -6.10
C LEU A 66 -10.74 22.33 -5.14
N MET A 67 -10.49 21.90 -3.89
CA MET A 67 -9.93 22.73 -2.83
C MET A 67 -8.47 23.11 -3.05
N GLY A 68 -7.82 22.58 -4.10
CA GLY A 68 -6.42 22.86 -4.40
C GLY A 68 -5.51 22.56 -3.22
N SER A 69 -5.93 21.62 -2.35
CA SER A 69 -4.99 20.95 -1.47
C SER A 69 -3.88 20.46 -2.37
N ARG A 70 -2.68 21.00 -2.17
CA ARG A 70 -1.44 20.49 -2.75
C ARG A 70 -1.22 19.07 -2.21
N HIS A 71 -1.97 18.13 -2.75
CA HIS A 71 -1.43 16.84 -3.09
C HIS A 71 -1.18 16.95 -4.57
N ASP A 72 0.08 17.25 -4.85
CA ASP A 72 0.61 17.61 -6.14
C ASP A 72 0.00 16.74 -7.24
N ARG A 73 -0.65 17.41 -8.20
CA ARG A 73 -0.37 17.05 -9.58
C ARG A 73 1.15 17.26 -9.71
N ASP A 74 1.91 16.17 -9.78
CA ASP A 74 3.39 16.10 -9.85
C ASP A 74 4.19 15.72 -8.58
N GLU A 75 3.61 14.99 -7.63
CA GLU A 75 4.41 13.94 -7.00
C GLU A 75 4.30 12.71 -7.90
N ALA A 76 5.07 12.70 -8.99
CA ALA A 76 5.35 11.45 -9.66
C ALA A 76 5.83 10.47 -8.55
N PRO A 77 5.30 9.24 -8.43
CA PRO A 77 5.69 8.31 -7.39
C PRO A 77 7.21 8.18 -7.21
N GLY A 78 7.99 8.42 -8.27
CA GLY A 78 9.44 8.47 -8.23
C GLY A 78 10.07 9.58 -7.37
N ARG A 79 9.41 10.74 -7.18
CA ARG A 79 9.95 11.83 -6.35
C ARG A 79 9.95 11.46 -4.87
N SER A 80 8.82 11.02 -4.34
CA SER A 80 8.70 10.65 -2.92
C SER A 80 9.58 9.44 -2.60
N LEU A 81 9.71 8.47 -3.52
CA LEU A 81 10.65 7.35 -3.35
C LEU A 81 12.11 7.79 -3.32
N ARG A 82 12.51 8.77 -4.13
CA ARG A 82 13.85 9.33 -4.11
C ARG A 82 14.15 10.04 -2.78
N GLU A 83 13.20 10.84 -2.29
CA GLU A 83 13.34 11.53 -1.00
C GLU A 83 13.44 10.52 0.17
N ILE A 84 12.71 9.40 0.10
CA ILE A 84 12.86 8.28 1.03
C ILE A 84 14.27 7.68 0.92
N ASP A 85 14.75 7.37 -0.30
CA ASP A 85 16.06 6.75 -0.49
C ASP A 85 17.20 7.64 0.03
N GLU A 86 17.15 8.94 -0.25
CA GLU A 86 18.07 9.95 0.29
C GLU A 86 18.02 9.96 1.83
N SER A 87 16.82 9.89 2.43
CA SER A 87 16.64 9.84 3.90
C SER A 87 17.12 8.52 4.53
N VAL A 88 17.02 7.39 3.83
CA VAL A 88 17.55 6.10 4.29
C VAL A 88 19.07 6.03 4.14
N ALA A 89 19.63 6.72 3.13
CA ALA A 89 21.08 6.81 2.89
C ALA A 89 21.76 7.68 3.95
N CYS A 90 21.15 8.82 4.26
CA CYS A 90 21.65 9.78 5.22
C CYS A 90 21.06 9.49 6.61
N ALA A 91 21.72 8.66 7.41
CA ALA A 91 21.44 8.67 8.84
C ALA A 91 21.82 10.06 9.39
N PRO A 92 20.88 10.80 10.02
CA PRO A 92 21.21 12.11 10.59
C PRO A 92 22.37 11.96 11.58
N LEU A 93 23.46 12.69 11.36
CA LEU A 93 24.56 12.82 12.32
C LEU A 93 24.18 13.73 13.50
N SER A 94 22.92 14.15 13.57
CA SER A 94 22.38 14.99 14.64
C SER A 94 22.48 14.29 15.98
N THR A 95 22.84 15.05 17.02
CA THR A 95 22.87 14.54 18.39
C THR A 95 21.44 14.26 18.86
N PRO A 96 21.08 13.00 19.21
CA PRO A 96 19.72 12.69 19.64
C PRO A 96 19.36 13.42 20.94
N MET A 97 18.17 14.00 20.95
CA MET A 97 17.61 14.78 22.04
C MET A 97 16.56 13.97 22.81
N ASP A 98 16.34 14.35 24.06
CA ASP A 98 15.20 13.86 24.82
C ASP A 98 13.94 14.56 24.29
N ALA A 99 13.03 13.78 23.73
CA ALA A 99 11.83 14.27 23.06
C ALA A 99 10.60 13.50 23.54
N ASP A 100 9.45 14.18 23.58
CA ASP A 100 8.17 13.49 23.74
C ASP A 100 7.90 12.63 22.50
N LEU A 101 7.76 11.32 22.70
CA LEU A 101 7.50 10.36 21.63
C LEU A 101 6.01 10.29 21.26
N ALA A 102 5.10 10.89 22.02
CA ALA A 102 3.66 10.79 21.77
C ALA A 102 3.24 11.30 20.37
N PRO A 103 3.76 12.44 19.86
CA PRO A 103 3.49 12.90 18.50
C PRO A 103 4.00 11.92 17.44
N ILE A 104 5.22 11.40 17.60
CA ILE A 104 5.83 10.43 16.69
C ILE A 104 5.00 9.15 16.66
N ARG A 105 4.60 8.62 17.82
CA ARG A 105 3.74 7.42 17.93
C ARG A 105 2.40 7.63 17.23
N LYS A 106 1.81 8.83 17.32
CA LYS A 106 0.56 9.15 16.62
C LYS A 106 0.75 9.12 15.11
N GLN A 107 1.85 9.67 14.61
CA GLN A 107 2.15 9.69 13.19
C GLN A 107 2.47 8.29 12.64
N VAL A 108 3.19 7.46 13.41
CA VAL A 108 3.43 6.04 13.07
C VAL A 108 2.12 5.24 13.03
N ARG A 109 1.20 5.44 13.98
CA ARG A 109 -0.13 4.82 13.91
C ARG A 109 -0.91 5.26 12.67
N TRP A 110 -0.88 6.54 12.33
CA TRP A 110 -1.48 7.02 11.08
C TRP A 110 -0.83 6.35 9.85
N ALA A 111 0.49 6.18 9.84
CA ALA A 111 1.21 5.55 8.74
C ALA A 111 0.81 4.08 8.54
N HIS A 112 0.60 3.31 9.62
CA HIS A 112 0.03 1.96 9.53
C HIS A 112 -1.38 1.96 8.96
N HIS A 113 -2.24 2.90 9.39
CA HIS A 113 -3.57 3.05 8.82
C HIS A 113 -3.54 3.43 7.33
N ALA A 114 -2.64 4.33 6.92
CA ALA A 114 -2.45 4.72 5.54
C ALA A 114 -2.01 3.51 4.69
N TYR A 115 -1.06 2.72 5.18
CA TYR A 115 -0.63 1.48 4.54
C TYR A 115 -1.79 0.49 4.36
N ALA A 116 -2.52 0.17 5.44
CA ALA A 116 -3.64 -0.78 5.42
C ALA A 116 -4.77 -0.34 4.47
N ASN A 117 -4.96 0.97 4.27
CA ASN A 117 -5.95 1.53 3.36
C ASN A 117 -5.42 1.78 1.94
N ALA A 118 -4.22 1.31 1.63
CA ALA A 118 -3.53 1.48 0.34
C ALA A 118 -3.30 2.94 -0.09
N GLN A 119 -3.08 3.82 0.89
CA GLN A 119 -2.73 5.24 0.70
C GLN A 119 -1.21 5.39 0.54
N TYR A 120 -0.62 4.64 -0.39
CA TYR A 120 0.85 4.52 -0.52
C TYR A 120 1.53 5.83 -0.91
N VAL A 121 0.86 6.68 -1.68
CA VAL A 121 1.40 7.99 -2.09
C VAL A 121 1.51 8.92 -0.88
N GLN A 122 0.43 9.02 -0.09
CA GLN A 122 0.41 9.82 1.14
C GLN A 122 1.43 9.31 2.16
N LEU A 123 1.53 7.98 2.29
CA LEU A 123 2.51 7.35 3.14
C LEU A 123 3.92 7.68 2.68
N ALA A 124 4.23 7.52 1.38
CA ALA A 124 5.54 7.80 0.83
C ALA A 124 5.99 9.25 1.09
N ALA A 125 5.08 10.23 0.92
CA ALA A 125 5.36 11.63 1.20
C ALA A 125 5.68 11.92 2.69
N ALA A 126 5.09 11.16 3.61
CA ALA A 126 5.25 11.37 5.05
C ALA A 126 6.48 10.65 5.67
N LEU A 127 7.06 9.67 4.98
CA LEU A 127 8.14 8.84 5.51
C LEU A 127 9.46 9.59 5.75
N PRO A 128 9.92 10.51 4.89
CA PRO A 128 11.15 11.28 5.13
C PRO A 128 11.14 12.05 6.47
N ASP A 129 10.04 12.72 6.78
CA ASP A 129 9.87 13.46 8.04
C ASP A 129 9.82 12.52 9.24
N LEU A 130 9.14 11.37 9.10
CA LEU A 130 9.10 10.33 10.13
C LEU A 130 10.48 9.75 10.42
N ILE A 131 11.29 9.48 9.38
CA ILE A 131 12.68 9.02 9.52
C ILE A 131 13.48 10.05 10.31
N THR A 132 13.41 11.32 9.93
CA THR A 132 14.09 12.42 10.64
C THR A 132 13.70 12.45 12.11
N ALA A 133 12.39 12.45 12.41
CA ALA A 133 11.87 12.53 13.77
C ALA A 133 12.31 11.37 14.68
N VAL A 134 12.38 10.13 14.17
CA VAL A 134 12.84 8.99 14.98
C VAL A 134 14.35 8.97 15.20
N HIS A 135 15.15 9.59 14.34
CA HIS A 135 16.60 9.71 14.55
C HIS A 135 16.96 10.85 15.51
N GLU A 136 16.17 11.92 15.52
CA GLU A 136 16.37 13.04 16.46
C GLU A 136 15.99 12.66 17.90
N ALA A 137 15.22 11.58 18.10
CA ALA A 137 14.76 11.14 19.42
C ALA A 137 15.66 10.05 20.04
N ARG A 138 16.25 10.33 21.21
CA ARG A 138 17.24 9.46 21.89
C ARG A 138 16.74 8.06 22.24
N CYS A 139 15.48 7.93 22.66
CA CYS A 139 14.91 6.68 23.17
C CYS A 139 13.84 6.07 22.23
N ALA A 140 14.07 6.16 20.92
CA ALA A 140 13.10 5.77 19.90
C ALA A 140 13.45 4.49 19.13
N SER A 141 14.38 3.63 19.58
CA SER A 141 14.87 2.49 18.78
C SER A 141 13.77 1.56 18.24
N ALA A 142 12.79 1.16 19.06
CA ALA A 142 11.66 0.35 18.59
C ALA A 142 10.78 1.10 17.57
N LEU A 143 10.58 2.41 17.74
CA LEU A 143 9.86 3.24 16.76
C LEU A 143 10.65 3.41 15.47
N LYS A 144 11.98 3.56 15.56
CA LYS A 144 12.88 3.62 14.43
C LYS A 144 12.83 2.32 13.63
N SER A 145 12.84 1.18 14.32
CA SER A 145 12.64 -0.13 13.70
C SER A 145 11.30 -0.21 12.94
N ASP A 146 10.22 0.28 13.56
CA ASP A 146 8.88 0.27 12.94
C ASP A 146 8.72 1.25 11.77
N VAL A 147 9.33 2.43 11.84
CA VAL A 147 9.38 3.39 10.71
C VAL A 147 10.14 2.77 9.54
N TYR A 148 11.30 2.15 9.77
CA TYR A 148 12.03 1.47 8.70
C TYR A 148 11.29 0.25 8.13
N ARG A 149 10.47 -0.43 8.94
CA ARG A 149 9.52 -1.45 8.44
C ARG A 149 8.47 -0.84 7.51
N LEU A 150 7.87 0.30 7.87
CA LEU A 150 6.93 1.02 6.99
C LEU A 150 7.60 1.48 5.68
N VAL A 151 8.87 1.90 5.73
CA VAL A 151 9.66 2.19 4.53
C VAL A 151 9.84 0.93 3.68
N THR A 152 10.17 -0.20 4.30
CA THR A 152 10.30 -1.51 3.62
C THR A 152 9.02 -1.86 2.86
N TYR A 153 7.87 -1.77 3.54
CA TYR A 153 6.58 -2.04 2.93
C TYR A 153 6.24 -1.10 1.78
N THR A 154 6.48 0.20 1.98
CA THR A 154 6.20 1.22 0.96
C THR A 154 7.08 1.03 -0.27
N ALA A 155 8.38 0.81 -0.08
CA ALA A 155 9.31 0.53 -1.16
C ALA A 155 8.93 -0.76 -1.91
N PHE A 156 8.55 -1.82 -1.18
CA PHE A 156 8.07 -3.06 -1.78
C PHE A 156 6.83 -2.84 -2.65
N LYS A 157 5.84 -2.07 -2.18
CA LYS A 157 4.63 -1.75 -2.94
C LYS A 157 4.88 -0.92 -4.21
N HIS A 158 6.02 -0.25 -4.31
CA HIS A 158 6.44 0.46 -5.51
C HIS A 158 7.44 -0.33 -6.37
N GLY A 159 7.81 -1.56 -5.98
CA GLY A 159 8.82 -2.35 -6.69
C GLY A 159 10.26 -1.87 -6.49
N ALA A 160 10.52 -0.97 -5.54
CA ALA A 160 11.86 -0.49 -5.21
C ALA A 160 12.61 -1.48 -4.29
N ILE A 161 12.91 -2.67 -4.82
CA ILE A 161 13.39 -3.82 -4.03
C ILE A 161 14.70 -3.53 -3.27
N HIS A 162 15.65 -2.81 -3.86
CA HIS A 162 16.90 -2.45 -3.17
C HIS A 162 16.69 -1.48 -2.00
N LEU A 163 15.78 -0.52 -2.16
CA LEU A 163 15.39 0.38 -1.07
C LEU A 163 14.68 -0.39 0.05
N ALA A 164 13.79 -1.33 -0.31
CA ALA A 164 13.13 -2.20 0.65
C ALA A 164 14.14 -3.02 1.46
N GLY A 165 15.14 -3.63 0.80
CA GLY A 165 16.20 -4.38 1.49
C GLY A 165 17.02 -3.52 2.46
N ARG A 166 17.49 -2.35 2.00
CA ARG A 166 18.23 -1.40 2.88
C ARG A 166 17.39 -0.95 4.07
N ALA A 167 16.12 -0.64 3.86
CA ALA A 167 15.22 -0.26 4.94
C ALA A 167 15.00 -1.42 5.93
N ALA A 168 14.88 -2.66 5.44
CA ALA A 168 14.75 -3.83 6.30
C ALA A 168 16.00 -4.05 7.16
N ASP A 169 17.21 -3.86 6.62
CA ASP A 169 18.45 -3.90 7.40
C ASP A 169 18.45 -2.85 8.52
N ARG A 170 18.04 -1.61 8.21
CA ARG A 170 17.91 -0.54 9.21
C ARG A 170 16.86 -0.85 10.28
N SER A 171 15.77 -1.52 9.88
CA SER A 171 14.74 -1.98 10.80
C SER A 171 15.31 -3.00 11.79
N LEU A 172 16.12 -3.95 11.29
CA LEU A 172 16.77 -4.99 12.08
C LEU A 172 17.85 -4.41 13.02
N GLU A 173 18.68 -3.49 12.53
CA GLU A 173 19.69 -2.77 13.33
C GLU A 173 19.06 -2.00 14.51
N SER A 174 17.85 -1.46 14.30
CA SER A 174 17.17 -0.63 15.29
C SER A 174 16.32 -1.45 16.28
N ALA A 175 16.09 -2.74 16.03
CA ALA A 175 15.23 -3.59 16.84
C ALA A 175 15.91 -4.01 18.15
N THR A 176 15.31 -3.67 19.28
CA THR A 176 15.92 -3.86 20.62
C THR A 176 15.19 -4.93 21.44
N ASP A 177 13.87 -4.87 21.47
CA ASP A 177 12.99 -5.80 22.19
C ASP A 177 12.50 -6.95 21.30
N ARG A 178 11.73 -7.89 21.88
CA ARG A 178 11.21 -9.06 21.15
C ARG A 178 10.25 -8.68 20.02
N GLU A 179 9.33 -7.75 20.28
CA GLU A 179 8.28 -7.37 19.32
C GLU A 179 8.90 -6.67 18.12
N SER A 180 9.80 -5.70 18.36
CA SER A 180 10.52 -5.02 17.28
C SER A 180 11.41 -5.98 16.48
N LYS A 181 12.02 -7.00 17.10
CA LYS A 181 12.80 -8.02 16.38
C LYS A 181 11.94 -8.92 15.49
N LEU A 182 10.76 -9.36 15.97
CA LEU A 182 9.82 -10.13 15.15
C LEU A 182 9.39 -9.34 13.92
N LEU A 183 9.00 -8.08 14.13
CA LEU A 183 8.60 -7.17 13.06
C LEU A 183 9.72 -6.88 12.06
N ALA A 184 10.95 -6.68 12.53
CA ALA A 184 12.08 -6.43 11.65
C ALA A 184 12.46 -7.66 10.81
N VAL A 185 12.42 -8.86 11.40
CA VAL A 185 12.71 -10.12 10.70
C VAL A 185 11.61 -10.45 9.67
N GLU A 186 10.35 -10.13 9.99
CA GLU A 186 9.24 -10.19 9.04
C GLU A 186 9.50 -9.26 7.82
N ALA A 187 9.88 -8.01 8.07
CA ALA A 187 10.18 -7.03 7.02
C ALA A 187 11.37 -7.45 6.14
N TYR A 188 12.42 -8.01 6.78
CA TYR A 188 13.57 -8.58 6.10
C TYR A 188 13.15 -9.71 5.16
N ALA A 189 12.35 -10.65 5.64
CA ALA A 189 11.88 -11.75 4.82
C ALA A 189 11.00 -11.29 3.65
N LEU A 190 10.13 -10.30 3.85
CA LEU A 190 9.36 -9.69 2.77
C LEU A 190 10.28 -9.13 1.68
N ALA A 191 11.23 -8.27 2.04
CA ALA A 191 12.10 -7.59 1.08
C ALA A 191 12.98 -8.57 0.28
N PHE A 192 13.61 -9.52 0.97
CA PHE A 192 14.56 -10.44 0.35
C PHE A 192 13.89 -11.66 -0.31
N SER A 193 12.59 -11.90 -0.11
CA SER A 193 11.85 -12.94 -0.84
C SER A 193 11.74 -12.70 -2.36
N ARG A 194 11.99 -11.47 -2.82
CA ARG A 194 12.00 -11.09 -4.24
C ARG A 194 13.40 -11.12 -4.85
N ILE A 195 14.43 -11.46 -4.08
CA ILE A 195 15.81 -11.59 -4.53
C ILE A 195 16.21 -13.07 -4.40
N PRO A 196 16.24 -13.84 -5.50
CA PRO A 196 16.48 -15.29 -5.46
C PRO A 196 17.73 -15.69 -4.67
N GLU A 197 18.81 -14.92 -4.79
CA GLU A 197 20.10 -15.15 -4.13
C GLU A 197 20.03 -14.98 -2.61
N SER A 198 19.08 -14.17 -2.12
CA SER A 198 18.93 -13.84 -0.70
C SER A 198 17.76 -14.55 -0.01
N ALA A 199 16.82 -15.11 -0.78
CA ALA A 199 15.60 -15.73 -0.26
C ALA A 199 15.88 -16.86 0.76
N ALA A 200 16.91 -17.67 0.50
CA ALA A 200 17.29 -18.77 1.40
C ALA A 200 17.81 -18.26 2.75
N ALA A 201 18.63 -17.20 2.75
CA ALA A 201 19.15 -16.57 3.96
C ALA A 201 18.04 -15.92 4.78
N ALA A 202 17.10 -15.24 4.11
CA ALA A 202 15.93 -14.66 4.73
C ALA A 202 15.04 -15.71 5.42
N ALA A 203 14.78 -16.83 4.74
CA ALA A 203 14.04 -17.96 5.32
C ALA A 203 14.76 -18.57 6.54
N ALA A 204 16.08 -18.69 6.46
CA ALA A 204 16.90 -19.19 7.57
C ALA A 204 16.86 -18.25 8.78
N LEU A 205 16.93 -16.93 8.58
CA LEU A 205 16.82 -15.94 9.64
C LEU A 205 15.48 -16.05 10.37
N VAL A 206 14.36 -16.06 9.64
CA VAL A 206 13.03 -16.24 10.24
C VAL A 206 12.95 -17.56 11.00
N THR A 207 13.48 -18.65 10.43
CA THR A 207 13.48 -19.95 11.09
C THR A 207 14.24 -19.89 12.41
N ALA A 208 15.47 -19.39 12.42
CA ALA A 208 16.28 -19.30 13.63
C ALA A 208 15.60 -18.45 14.72
N VAL A 209 15.02 -17.32 14.34
CA VAL A 209 14.34 -16.40 15.25
C VAL A 209 13.02 -17.00 15.78
N SER A 210 12.24 -17.64 14.91
CA SER A 210 10.97 -18.25 15.30
C SER A 210 11.14 -19.53 16.12
N GLU A 211 12.23 -20.29 15.94
CA GLU A 211 12.60 -21.41 16.81
C GLU A 211 12.92 -20.94 18.22
N ARG A 212 13.69 -19.86 18.35
CA ARG A 212 14.06 -19.30 19.65
C ARG A 212 12.86 -18.93 20.51
N TRP A 213 11.72 -18.60 19.90
CA TRP A 213 10.51 -18.16 20.59
C TRP A 213 9.32 -19.13 20.47
N ARG A 214 9.56 -20.35 19.97
CA ARG A 214 8.52 -21.36 19.68
C ARG A 214 7.49 -21.52 20.79
N ASP A 215 7.98 -21.74 22.01
CA ASP A 215 7.16 -22.06 23.18
C ASP A 215 6.87 -20.83 24.05
N LEU A 216 7.34 -19.65 23.62
CA LEU A 216 7.31 -18.41 24.38
C LEU A 216 6.39 -17.36 23.76
N ASP A 217 5.96 -17.56 22.51
CA ASP A 217 5.27 -16.54 21.75
C ASP A 217 4.25 -17.15 20.78
N SER A 218 2.97 -16.91 21.08
CA SER A 218 1.85 -17.19 20.18
C SER A 218 1.30 -15.91 19.54
N SER A 219 1.98 -14.76 19.67
CA SER A 219 1.44 -13.47 19.25
C SER A 219 1.19 -13.37 17.74
N PRO A 220 0.34 -12.42 17.32
CA PRO A 220 0.17 -12.13 15.89
C PRO A 220 1.46 -11.69 15.18
N LEU A 221 2.38 -11.04 15.89
CA LEU A 221 3.69 -10.64 15.35
C LEU A 221 4.55 -11.86 15.01
N TYR A 222 4.50 -12.86 15.90
CA TYR A 222 5.18 -14.12 15.71
C TYR A 222 4.63 -14.87 14.48
N GLY A 223 3.31 -14.94 14.36
CA GLY A 223 2.64 -15.51 13.20
C GLY A 223 2.97 -14.78 11.90
N ALA A 224 3.00 -13.44 11.90
CA ALA A 224 3.35 -12.64 10.73
C ALA A 224 4.77 -12.94 10.23
N ALA A 225 5.75 -13.07 11.13
CA ALA A 225 7.11 -13.44 10.78
C ALA A 225 7.16 -14.81 10.11
N LEU A 226 6.44 -15.82 10.64
CA LEU A 226 6.34 -17.14 10.03
C LEU A 226 5.79 -17.09 8.60
N LEU A 227 4.77 -16.27 8.35
CA LEU A 227 4.17 -16.11 7.01
C LEU A 227 5.19 -15.59 5.99
N GLN A 228 5.96 -14.54 6.33
CA GLN A 228 7.00 -14.05 5.40
C GLN A 228 8.17 -15.02 5.26
N GLY A 229 8.54 -15.72 6.33
CA GLY A 229 9.52 -16.80 6.25
C GLY A 229 9.11 -17.91 5.29
N ALA A 230 7.82 -18.25 5.25
CA ALA A 230 7.28 -19.23 4.32
C ALA A 230 7.38 -18.76 2.86
N VAL A 231 7.06 -17.48 2.61
CA VAL A 231 7.21 -16.86 1.28
C VAL A 231 8.68 -16.86 0.84
N ALA A 232 9.60 -16.49 1.72
CA ALA A 232 11.03 -16.53 1.45
C ALA A 232 11.54 -17.97 1.21
N ALA A 233 11.08 -18.95 1.99
CA ALA A 233 11.43 -20.35 1.78
C ALA A 233 10.91 -20.88 0.44
N ALA A 234 9.68 -20.53 0.06
CA ALA A 234 9.11 -20.90 -1.23
C ALA A 234 9.86 -20.25 -2.40
N ALA A 235 10.26 -18.98 -2.27
CA ALA A 235 11.11 -18.30 -3.25
C ALA A 235 12.49 -18.94 -3.39
N ALA A 236 13.02 -19.50 -2.29
CA ALA A 236 14.24 -20.30 -2.29
C ALA A 236 14.04 -21.76 -2.74
N THR A 237 12.86 -22.13 -3.25
CA THR A 237 12.48 -23.49 -3.65
C THR A 237 12.49 -24.54 -2.52
N ASP A 238 12.55 -24.12 -1.26
CA ASP A 238 12.47 -24.99 -0.07
C ASP A 238 11.02 -25.20 0.35
N GLY A 239 10.34 -26.08 -0.40
CA GLY A 239 8.93 -26.39 -0.16
C GLY A 239 8.65 -27.05 1.20
N HIS A 240 9.61 -27.77 1.77
CA HIS A 240 9.45 -28.40 3.08
C HIS A 240 9.40 -27.33 4.18
N ARG A 241 10.39 -26.43 4.20
CA ARG A 241 10.42 -25.31 5.17
C ARG A 241 9.23 -24.38 4.98
N ALA A 242 8.86 -24.06 3.74
CA ALA A 242 7.72 -23.18 3.47
C ALA A 242 6.41 -23.71 4.08
N LEU A 243 6.10 -24.99 3.85
CA LEU A 243 4.88 -25.59 4.39
C LEU A 243 4.92 -25.80 5.91
N ALA A 244 6.09 -26.10 6.48
CA ALA A 244 6.25 -26.21 7.93
C ALA A 244 6.01 -24.86 8.64
N LEU A 245 6.51 -23.76 8.06
CA LEU A 245 6.28 -22.40 8.58
C LEU A 245 4.79 -22.00 8.47
N LEU A 246 4.12 -22.32 7.35
CA LEU A 246 2.68 -22.05 7.19
C LEU A 246 1.82 -22.84 8.16
N ALA A 247 2.06 -24.15 8.32
CA ALA A 247 1.30 -24.98 9.25
C ALA A 247 1.42 -24.45 10.69
N ARG A 248 2.60 -23.96 11.07
CA ARG A 248 2.82 -23.35 12.37
C ARG A 248 2.10 -22.00 12.50
N ALA A 249 2.13 -21.17 11.46
CA ALA A 249 1.38 -19.91 11.44
C ALA A 249 -0.12 -20.16 11.54
N GLU A 250 -0.64 -21.21 10.92
CA GLU A 250 -2.03 -21.65 11.03
C GLU A 250 -2.38 -22.01 12.48
N SER A 251 -1.58 -22.86 13.13
CA SER A 251 -1.77 -23.17 14.55
C SER A 251 -1.67 -21.93 15.45
N THR A 252 -0.80 -20.98 15.14
CA THR A 252 -0.73 -19.69 15.84
C THR A 252 -2.02 -18.90 15.66
N ALA A 253 -2.59 -18.84 14.46
CA ALA A 253 -3.84 -18.12 14.19
C ALA A 253 -5.04 -18.74 14.91
N GLU A 254 -5.11 -20.07 15.01
CA GLU A 254 -6.17 -20.78 15.75
C GLU A 254 -6.17 -20.45 17.25
N GLN A 255 -5.00 -20.16 17.82
CA GLN A 255 -4.85 -19.81 19.23
C GLN A 255 -5.19 -18.34 19.52
N GLN A 256 -5.22 -17.49 18.49
CA GLN A 256 -5.42 -16.04 18.62
C GLN A 256 -6.93 -15.70 18.50
N ASN A 257 -7.61 -15.60 19.65
CA ASN A 257 -9.03 -15.21 19.77
C ASN A 257 -9.27 -13.71 19.49
N GLY A 258 -8.95 -13.23 18.28
CA GLY A 258 -9.20 -11.83 17.89
C GLY A 258 -8.26 -10.81 18.54
N ALA A 259 -7.04 -11.21 18.90
CA ALA A 259 -6.01 -10.30 19.38
C ALA A 259 -5.62 -9.27 18.32
N ASP A 260 -5.16 -8.09 18.76
CA ASP A 260 -4.66 -7.05 17.84
C ASP A 260 -3.47 -7.58 17.04
N SER A 261 -3.57 -7.52 15.71
CA SER A 261 -2.52 -7.94 14.79
C SER A 261 -1.25 -7.08 14.85
N GLY A 262 -1.22 -5.99 15.62
CA GLY A 262 -0.06 -5.09 15.71
C GLY A 262 0.26 -4.43 14.37
N GLY A 263 -0.76 -4.22 13.53
CA GLY A 263 -0.61 -3.67 12.18
C GLY A 263 -0.07 -4.65 11.13
N THR A 264 0.12 -5.94 11.47
CA THR A 264 0.59 -6.96 10.50
C THR A 264 -0.54 -7.55 9.65
N GLY A 265 -1.79 -7.41 10.09
CA GLY A 265 -2.94 -8.07 9.46
C GLY A 265 -2.93 -9.60 9.62
N PHE A 266 -2.11 -10.15 10.52
CA PHE A 266 -2.08 -11.57 10.81
C PHE A 266 -3.43 -12.08 11.34
N GLY A 267 -3.84 -13.25 10.85
CA GLY A 267 -5.10 -13.91 11.20
C GLY A 267 -5.40 -15.06 10.22
N ALA A 268 -6.40 -15.88 10.54
CA ALA A 268 -6.72 -17.11 9.79
C ALA A 268 -6.93 -16.87 8.28
N THR A 269 -7.66 -15.83 7.89
CA THR A 269 -7.87 -15.49 6.47
C THR A 269 -6.56 -15.07 5.79
N ASN A 270 -5.68 -14.34 6.48
CA ASN A 270 -4.38 -13.94 5.93
C ASN A 270 -3.43 -15.15 5.79
N VAL A 271 -3.45 -16.10 6.73
CA VAL A 271 -2.71 -17.38 6.59
C VAL A 271 -3.12 -18.09 5.30
N ARG A 272 -4.43 -18.17 5.01
CA ARG A 272 -4.93 -18.77 3.77
C ARG A 272 -4.48 -18.03 2.51
N LEU A 273 -4.37 -16.70 2.55
CA LEU A 273 -3.79 -15.92 1.44
C LEU A 273 -2.32 -16.28 1.20
N HIS A 274 -1.53 -16.44 2.26
CA HIS A 274 -0.13 -16.85 2.14
C HIS A 274 0.03 -18.30 1.64
N TYR A 275 -0.91 -19.20 1.94
CA TYR A 275 -0.94 -20.52 1.31
C TYR A 275 -1.13 -20.44 -0.22
N VAL A 276 -1.97 -19.51 -0.71
CA VAL A 276 -2.12 -19.29 -2.17
C VAL A 276 -0.78 -18.89 -2.79
N ASP A 277 -0.12 -17.86 -2.25
CA ASP A 277 1.19 -17.39 -2.78
C ASP A 277 2.26 -18.49 -2.72
N VAL A 278 2.41 -19.18 -1.58
CA VAL A 278 3.38 -20.27 -1.42
C VAL A 278 3.09 -21.43 -2.36
N TYR A 279 1.83 -21.82 -2.56
CA TYR A 279 1.50 -22.87 -3.53
C TYR A 279 1.84 -22.46 -4.97
N ALA A 280 1.56 -21.21 -5.35
CA ALA A 280 1.93 -20.71 -6.67
C ALA A 280 3.45 -20.75 -6.90
N ARG A 281 4.25 -20.29 -5.93
CA ARG A 281 5.72 -20.30 -5.99
C ARG A 281 6.31 -21.71 -6.07
N LEU A 282 5.68 -22.67 -5.41
CA LEU A 282 6.10 -24.08 -5.45
C LEU A 282 5.55 -24.84 -6.67
N GLY A 283 4.95 -24.15 -7.66
CA GLY A 283 4.40 -24.77 -8.86
C GLY A 283 3.13 -25.59 -8.62
N LYS A 284 2.49 -25.48 -7.45
CA LYS A 284 1.25 -26.18 -7.09
C LYS A 284 0.03 -25.37 -7.52
N TYR A 285 -0.02 -24.97 -8.80
CA TYR A 285 -1.01 -24.04 -9.33
C TYR A 285 -2.46 -24.50 -9.16
N GLY A 286 -2.74 -25.81 -9.26
CA GLY A 286 -4.07 -26.36 -9.00
C GLY A 286 -4.56 -26.05 -7.57
N LYS A 287 -3.75 -26.42 -6.56
CA LYS A 287 -4.05 -26.13 -5.15
C LYS A 287 -4.18 -24.63 -4.87
N SER A 288 -3.31 -23.83 -5.50
CA SER A 288 -3.34 -22.38 -5.40
C SER A 288 -4.67 -21.79 -5.91
N ARG A 289 -5.13 -22.23 -7.09
CA ARG A 289 -6.38 -21.76 -7.70
C ARG A 289 -7.61 -22.22 -6.91
N ASP A 290 -7.67 -23.48 -6.49
CA ASP A 290 -8.79 -24.01 -5.71
C ASP A 290 -8.95 -23.24 -4.38
N LEU A 291 -7.84 -22.97 -3.70
CA LEU A 291 -7.84 -22.20 -2.46
C LEU A 291 -8.21 -20.72 -2.70
N ALA A 292 -7.69 -20.11 -3.77
CA ALA A 292 -8.02 -18.73 -4.12
C ALA A 292 -9.53 -18.58 -4.43
N GLN A 293 -10.13 -19.53 -5.15
CA GLN A 293 -11.57 -19.52 -5.42
C GLN A 293 -12.38 -19.62 -4.12
N SER A 294 -12.03 -20.54 -3.22
CA SER A 294 -12.68 -20.66 -1.91
C SER A 294 -12.59 -19.36 -1.08
N LEU A 295 -11.52 -18.58 -1.24
CA LEU A 295 -11.36 -17.29 -0.56
C LEU A 295 -12.21 -16.18 -1.18
N LEU A 296 -12.39 -16.17 -2.50
CA LEU A 296 -13.30 -15.22 -3.18
C LEU A 296 -14.76 -15.39 -2.73
N ASP A 297 -15.15 -16.64 -2.46
CA ASP A 297 -16.50 -16.99 -2.02
C ASP A 297 -16.72 -16.73 -0.51
N SER A 298 -15.65 -16.45 0.23
CA SER A 298 -15.71 -16.22 1.67
C SER A 298 -15.99 -14.74 2.01
N PRO A 299 -16.94 -14.44 2.90
CA PRO A 299 -17.17 -13.07 3.37
C PRO A 299 -15.96 -12.50 4.13
N ALA A 300 -15.14 -13.37 4.75
CA ALA A 300 -13.96 -12.97 5.53
C ALA A 300 -12.90 -12.23 4.70
N LEU A 301 -12.89 -12.42 3.37
CA LEU A 301 -12.01 -11.65 2.48
C LEU A 301 -12.32 -10.15 2.54
N LYS A 302 -13.60 -9.76 2.68
CA LYS A 302 -14.03 -8.36 2.73
C LYS A 302 -13.69 -7.67 4.06
N GLU A 303 -13.42 -8.46 5.10
CA GLU A 303 -13.03 -7.95 6.43
C GLU A 303 -11.55 -7.59 6.51
N LEU A 304 -10.74 -8.06 5.55
CA LEU A 304 -9.33 -7.72 5.47
C LEU A 304 -9.11 -6.26 5.09
N SER A 305 -7.90 -5.75 5.32
CA SER A 305 -7.51 -4.41 4.89
C SER A 305 -7.62 -4.25 3.37
N ARG A 306 -7.83 -3.01 2.89
CA ARG A 306 -7.89 -2.72 1.45
C ARG A 306 -6.59 -3.12 0.74
N GLU A 307 -5.46 -2.89 1.42
CA GLU A 307 -4.13 -3.36 0.99
C GLU A 307 -4.15 -4.86 0.71
N ARG A 308 -4.61 -5.66 1.68
CA ARG A 308 -4.53 -7.11 1.59
C ARG A 308 -5.50 -7.69 0.56
N GLN A 309 -6.71 -7.13 0.48
CA GLN A 309 -7.68 -7.47 -0.55
C GLN A 309 -7.13 -7.23 -1.96
N ALA A 310 -6.51 -6.06 -2.16
CA ALA A 310 -5.96 -5.68 -3.46
C ALA A 310 -4.71 -6.49 -3.83
N HIS A 311 -3.81 -6.76 -2.88
CA HIS A 311 -2.64 -7.60 -3.10
C HIS A 311 -3.04 -9.01 -3.53
N PHE A 312 -3.98 -9.64 -2.81
CA PHE A 312 -4.52 -10.95 -3.18
C PHE A 312 -5.10 -10.97 -4.60
N ARG A 313 -5.89 -9.96 -4.96
CA ARG A 313 -6.50 -9.90 -6.30
C ARG A 313 -5.45 -9.70 -7.40
N LEU A 314 -4.36 -8.98 -7.12
CA LEU A 314 -3.23 -8.86 -8.05
C LEU A 314 -2.50 -10.20 -8.20
N ASP A 315 -2.18 -10.88 -7.10
CA ASP A 315 -1.52 -12.20 -7.13
C ASP A 315 -2.38 -13.23 -7.87
N LEU A 316 -3.70 -13.21 -7.64
CA LEU A 316 -4.63 -14.06 -8.36
C LEU A 316 -4.69 -13.72 -9.86
N ALA A 317 -4.71 -12.44 -10.22
CA ALA A 317 -4.67 -12.02 -11.62
C ALA A 317 -3.39 -12.53 -12.31
N LEU A 318 -2.24 -12.44 -11.64
CA LEU A 318 -0.96 -12.99 -12.13
C LEU A 318 -1.03 -14.52 -12.29
N LEU A 319 -1.62 -15.22 -11.31
CA LEU A 319 -1.75 -16.67 -11.31
C LEU A 319 -2.59 -17.21 -12.49
N ILE A 320 -3.66 -16.49 -12.86
CA ILE A 320 -4.63 -16.97 -13.87
C ILE A 320 -4.50 -16.31 -15.23
N ALA A 321 -3.59 -15.34 -15.40
CA ALA A 321 -3.49 -14.51 -16.61
C ALA A 321 -3.40 -15.33 -17.91
N ASN A 322 -2.63 -16.42 -17.89
CA ASN A 322 -2.41 -17.27 -19.06
C ASN A 322 -3.64 -18.14 -19.40
N ASP A 323 -4.31 -18.67 -18.38
CA ASP A 323 -5.44 -19.60 -18.56
C ASP A 323 -6.77 -18.85 -18.75
N GLN A 324 -6.92 -17.70 -18.09
CA GLN A 324 -8.18 -16.97 -17.93
C GLN A 324 -7.96 -15.45 -18.03
N PRO A 325 -7.48 -14.93 -19.18
CA PRO A 325 -7.10 -13.53 -19.34
C PRO A 325 -8.24 -12.54 -19.04
N ALA A 326 -9.48 -12.87 -19.46
CA ALA A 326 -10.65 -12.04 -19.16
C ALA A 326 -10.94 -11.92 -17.65
N SER A 327 -10.75 -13.02 -16.90
CA SER A 327 -10.89 -13.02 -15.44
C SER A 327 -9.77 -12.21 -14.78
N ALA A 328 -8.53 -12.35 -15.25
CA ALA A 328 -7.41 -11.54 -14.79
C ALA A 328 -7.67 -10.03 -14.97
N CYS A 329 -8.19 -9.60 -16.13
CA CYS A 329 -8.63 -8.22 -16.35
C CYS A 329 -9.70 -7.78 -15.34
N ALA A 330 -10.68 -8.63 -15.05
CA ALA A 330 -11.74 -8.33 -14.07
C ALA A 330 -11.18 -8.16 -12.64
N HIS A 331 -10.20 -8.98 -12.25
CA HIS A 331 -9.51 -8.82 -10.97
C HIS A 331 -8.72 -7.51 -10.89
N LEU A 332 -8.01 -7.12 -11.95
CA LEU A 332 -7.30 -5.84 -12.00
C LEU A 332 -8.24 -4.62 -11.97
N LEU A 333 -9.41 -4.72 -12.61
CA LEU A 333 -10.47 -3.71 -12.47
C LEU A 333 -10.94 -3.60 -11.02
N GLU A 334 -11.09 -4.71 -10.31
CA GLU A 334 -11.44 -4.65 -8.88
C GLU A 334 -10.31 -4.04 -8.03
N VAL A 335 -9.05 -4.37 -8.32
CA VAL A 335 -7.89 -3.70 -7.68
C VAL A 335 -7.94 -2.19 -7.90
N SER A 336 -8.30 -1.72 -9.10
CA SER A 336 -8.45 -0.27 -9.38
C SER A 336 -9.46 0.44 -8.48
N ARG A 337 -10.52 -0.28 -8.05
CA ARG A 337 -11.57 0.25 -7.16
C ARG A 337 -11.15 0.19 -5.70
N THR A 338 -10.49 -0.90 -5.29
CA THR A 338 -10.08 -1.11 -3.90
C THR A 338 -8.80 -0.36 -3.53
N ALA A 339 -7.78 -0.38 -4.38
CA ALA A 339 -6.47 0.20 -4.11
C ALA A 339 -5.78 0.60 -5.43
N PRO A 340 -6.15 1.72 -6.05
CA PRO A 340 -5.63 2.11 -7.37
C PRO A 340 -4.11 2.23 -7.40
N ALA A 341 -3.48 2.69 -6.31
CA ALA A 341 -2.03 2.79 -6.20
C ALA A 341 -1.31 1.43 -6.29
N GLN A 342 -1.99 0.30 -6.01
CA GLN A 342 -1.45 -1.04 -6.18
C GLN A 342 -1.14 -1.36 -7.65
N LEU A 343 -1.83 -0.72 -8.60
CA LEU A 343 -1.61 -0.92 -10.04
C LEU A 343 -0.36 -0.20 -10.57
N LEU A 344 0.24 0.68 -9.76
CA LEU A 344 1.51 1.33 -10.10
C LEU A 344 2.72 0.39 -9.90
N HIS A 345 2.52 -0.76 -9.26
CA HIS A 345 3.57 -1.76 -9.06
C HIS A 345 4.02 -2.36 -10.41
N PRO A 346 5.33 -2.64 -10.62
CA PRO A 346 5.83 -3.22 -11.86
C PRO A 346 5.09 -4.47 -12.33
N ASP A 347 4.86 -5.45 -11.45
CA ASP A 347 4.11 -6.68 -11.77
C ASP A 347 2.71 -6.37 -12.34
N ALA A 348 2.00 -5.38 -11.79
CA ALA A 348 0.68 -4.99 -12.28
C ALA A 348 0.78 -4.32 -13.65
N THR A 349 1.69 -3.36 -13.83
CA THR A 349 1.87 -2.68 -15.13
C THR A 349 2.32 -3.64 -16.23
N ASN A 350 3.20 -4.60 -15.92
CA ASN A 350 3.65 -5.63 -16.85
C ASN A 350 2.52 -6.58 -17.23
N LEU A 351 1.71 -7.02 -16.24
CA LEU A 351 0.54 -7.84 -16.50
C LEU A 351 -0.48 -7.09 -17.36
N MET A 352 -0.74 -5.82 -17.09
CA MET A 352 -1.64 -4.98 -17.88
C MET A 352 -1.18 -4.87 -19.35
N ARG A 353 0.10 -4.59 -19.59
CA ARG A 353 0.69 -4.60 -20.95
C ARG A 353 0.54 -5.96 -21.63
N THR A 354 0.82 -7.03 -20.89
CA THR A 354 0.70 -8.41 -21.41
C THR A 354 -0.73 -8.73 -21.84
N LEU A 355 -1.72 -8.39 -21.01
CA LEU A 355 -3.14 -8.63 -21.30
C LEU A 355 -3.64 -7.75 -22.47
N MET A 356 -3.20 -6.50 -22.57
CA MET A 356 -3.49 -5.63 -23.71
C MET A 356 -2.94 -6.19 -25.04
N ASN A 357 -1.77 -6.83 -25.00
CA ASN A 357 -1.13 -7.40 -26.19
C ASN A 357 -1.65 -8.80 -26.56
N ALA A 358 -2.31 -9.50 -25.62
CA ALA A 358 -2.79 -10.87 -25.83
C ALA A 358 -4.05 -10.96 -26.70
N GLY A 359 -4.78 -9.86 -26.90
CA GLY A 359 -5.98 -9.82 -27.73
C GLY A 359 -7.01 -8.78 -27.28
N PRO A 360 -8.25 -8.85 -27.80
CA PRO A 360 -9.30 -7.92 -27.44
C PRO A 360 -9.63 -7.95 -25.94
N VAL A 361 -9.66 -6.78 -25.31
CA VAL A 361 -10.05 -6.59 -23.91
C VAL A 361 -11.35 -5.78 -23.81
N SER A 362 -11.95 -5.71 -22.62
CA SER A 362 -13.11 -4.85 -22.41
C SER A 362 -12.71 -3.37 -22.45
N GLY A 363 -13.62 -2.51 -22.91
CA GLY A 363 -13.35 -1.06 -22.97
C GLY A 363 -13.10 -0.41 -21.60
N ASP A 364 -13.61 -0.99 -20.51
CA ASP A 364 -13.27 -0.56 -19.14
C ASP A 364 -11.80 -0.83 -18.81
N PHE A 365 -11.31 -2.02 -19.19
CA PHE A 365 -9.91 -2.40 -18.94
C PHE A 365 -8.95 -1.61 -19.82
N GLU A 366 -9.30 -1.36 -21.07
CA GLU A 366 -8.53 -0.49 -21.97
C GLU A 366 -8.38 0.92 -21.38
N ARG A 367 -9.49 1.54 -20.93
CA ARG A 367 -9.45 2.86 -20.24
C ARG A 367 -8.58 2.85 -18.99
N LEU A 368 -8.65 1.78 -18.20
CA LEU A 368 -7.78 1.62 -17.02
C LEU A 368 -6.31 1.59 -17.44
N CYS A 369 -5.96 0.82 -18.46
CA CYS A 369 -4.59 0.73 -18.98
C CYS A 369 -4.07 2.08 -19.47
N THR A 370 -4.84 2.81 -20.28
CA THR A 370 -4.47 4.16 -20.74
C THR A 370 -4.23 5.13 -19.58
N THR A 371 -5.00 5.00 -18.50
CA THR A 371 -4.88 5.87 -17.31
C THR A 371 -3.61 5.56 -16.52
N ILE A 372 -3.28 4.28 -16.33
CA ILE A 372 -2.19 3.84 -15.45
C ILE A 372 -0.84 3.78 -16.17
N LEU A 373 -0.80 3.25 -17.39
CA LEU A 373 0.43 3.11 -18.18
C LEU A 373 0.84 4.43 -18.83
N GLY A 374 -0.05 5.42 -18.84
CA GLY A 374 0.07 6.62 -19.65
C GLY A 374 -0.23 6.33 -21.12
N SER A 375 -0.43 7.39 -21.88
CA SER A 375 -0.42 7.32 -23.34
C SER A 375 1.03 7.09 -23.78
N GLU A 376 1.48 5.83 -23.83
CA GLU A 376 2.61 5.49 -24.69
C GLU A 376 2.10 5.62 -26.14
N THR A 377 2.13 6.86 -26.65
CA THR A 377 2.02 7.19 -28.08
C THR A 377 3.30 7.86 -28.51
#